data_AF-A0A7C5XLH4-F1
#
_entry.id   AF-A0A7C5XLH4-F1
#
_cell.length_a   1.000
_cell.length_b   1.000
_cell.length_c   1.000
_cell.angle_alpha   90.00
_cell.angle_beta   90.00
_cell.angle_gamma   90.00
#
_symmetry.space_group_name_H-M   'P 1'
#
loop_
_entity.id
_entity.type
_entity.pdbx_description
1 polymer ?
#
loop_
_entity_poly.entity_id
_entity_poly.type
_entity_poly.pdbx_seq_one_letter_code
_entity_poly.pdbx_strand_id
1 'polypeptide(L)'
;MSQVRFPGLEALGLDYGALRTAEGLARLDAAFRERLARRDATLAEALVRYREGPEPPRDRATSELLLRLAPHVEGFVAWLFGIEAELAASRAATLAENAVARFKEEYVLRRARRLRPPFRHRFAELDGWLEGELRGAGLDVADRELAVARFGLALLGNEG
;
A
#
# COMPACT_ATOMS: atom_id res chain seq x y z
N MET A 1 -23.92 -26.46 6.50
CA MET A 1 -23.57 -25.04 6.69
C MET A 1 -22.10 -24.99 7.06
N SER A 2 -21.24 -24.44 6.20
CA SER A 2 -19.80 -24.35 6.50
C SER A 2 -19.62 -23.37 7.65
N GLN A 3 -19.00 -23.82 8.75
CA GLN A 3 -18.72 -22.96 9.89
C GLN A 3 -17.61 -21.98 9.48
N VAL A 4 -17.92 -20.69 9.45
CA VAL A 4 -16.93 -19.64 9.19
C VAL A 4 -15.86 -19.73 10.29
N ARG A 5 -14.60 -19.90 9.87
CA ARG A 5 -13.44 -20.00 10.78
C ARG A 5 -12.59 -18.76 10.67
N PHE A 6 -12.04 -18.34 11.80
CA PHE A 6 -11.21 -17.15 11.91
C PHE A 6 -9.87 -17.54 12.53
N PRO A 7 -8.90 -17.99 11.71
CA PRO A 7 -7.72 -18.70 12.19
C PRO A 7 -6.89 -17.87 13.19
N GLY A 8 -6.78 -16.55 12.99
CA GLY A 8 -6.07 -15.69 13.93
C GLY A 8 -6.84 -15.46 15.24
N LEU A 9 -8.18 -15.42 15.22
CA LEU A 9 -8.96 -15.39 16.47
C LEU A 9 -8.84 -16.70 17.25
N GLU A 10 -8.95 -17.83 16.56
CA GLU A 10 -8.80 -19.17 17.15
C GLU A 10 -7.41 -19.36 17.77
N ALA A 11 -6.35 -18.87 17.11
CA ALA A 11 -4.99 -18.89 17.63
C ALA A 11 -4.81 -18.05 18.92
N LEU A 12 -5.66 -17.05 19.15
CA LEU A 12 -5.70 -16.26 20.39
C LEU A 12 -6.64 -16.86 21.44
N GLY A 13 -7.28 -17.99 21.14
CA GLY A 13 -8.34 -18.56 21.98
C GLY A 13 -9.55 -17.64 22.10
N LEU A 14 -9.88 -16.93 21.02
CA LEU A 14 -11.02 -16.02 20.91
C LEU A 14 -11.98 -16.56 19.85
N ASP A 15 -13.27 -16.35 20.08
CA ASP A 15 -14.29 -16.49 19.05
C ASP A 15 -14.76 -15.10 18.58
N TYR A 16 -15.65 -15.09 17.59
CA TYR A 16 -16.24 -13.83 17.11
C TYR A 16 -17.09 -13.13 18.18
N GLY A 17 -17.67 -13.89 19.13
CA GLY A 17 -18.43 -13.34 20.24
C GLY A 17 -17.57 -12.47 21.16
N ALA A 18 -16.32 -12.87 21.39
CA ALA A 18 -15.36 -12.17 22.23
C ALA A 18 -15.09 -10.73 21.74
N LEU A 19 -15.18 -10.47 20.43
CA LEU A 19 -15.03 -9.12 19.86
C LEU A 19 -16.09 -8.11 20.34
N ARG A 20 -17.19 -8.60 20.92
CA ARG A 20 -18.28 -7.77 21.47
C ARG A 20 -18.18 -7.58 22.97
N THR A 21 -17.09 -8.04 23.59
CA THR A 21 -16.88 -7.97 25.04
C THR A 21 -15.64 -7.13 25.35
N ALA A 22 -15.68 -6.41 26.47
CA ALA A 22 -14.52 -5.64 26.92
C ALA A 22 -13.29 -6.54 27.17
N GLU A 23 -13.50 -7.73 27.74
CA GLU A 23 -12.44 -8.71 27.99
C GLU A 23 -11.80 -9.22 26.69
N GLY A 24 -12.63 -9.61 25.70
CA GLY A 24 -12.12 -10.08 24.42
C GLY A 24 -11.38 -8.99 23.65
N LEU A 25 -11.87 -7.74 23.69
CA LEU A 25 -11.17 -6.59 23.11
C LEU A 25 -9.84 -6.30 23.83
N ALA A 26 -9.78 -6.43 25.16
CA ALA A 26 -8.54 -6.26 25.91
C ALA A 26 -7.50 -7.33 25.55
N ARG A 27 -7.93 -8.60 25.41
CA ARG A 27 -7.06 -9.70 24.95
C ARG A 27 -6.55 -9.47 23.53
N LEU A 28 -7.43 -9.01 22.64
CA LEU A 28 -7.08 -8.67 21.26
C LEU A 28 -6.06 -7.52 21.21
N ASP A 29 -6.26 -6.48 22.00
CA ASP A 29 -5.34 -5.35 22.11
C ASP A 29 -3.97 -5.76 22.63
N ALA A 30 -3.92 -6.61 23.65
CA ALA A 30 -2.68 -7.16 24.17
C ALA A 30 -1.91 -7.93 23.09
N ALA A 31 -2.60 -8.81 22.35
CA ALA A 31 -2.01 -9.56 21.24
C ALA A 31 -1.49 -8.63 20.11
N PHE A 32 -2.24 -7.58 19.79
CA PHE A 32 -1.80 -6.57 18.82
C PHE A 32 -0.53 -5.86 19.29
N ARG A 33 -0.51 -5.37 20.54
CA ARG A 33 0.64 -4.66 21.12
C ARG A 33 1.89 -5.54 21.19
N GLU A 34 1.74 -6.80 21.56
CA GLU A 34 2.86 -7.76 21.58
C GLU A 34 3.42 -7.97 20.16
N ARG A 35 2.54 -8.18 19.18
CA ARG A 35 2.91 -8.33 17.77
C ARG A 35 3.55 -7.06 17.19
N LEU A 36 3.09 -5.88 17.61
CA LEU A 36 3.65 -4.59 17.23
C LEU A 36 5.05 -4.41 17.84
N ALA A 37 5.21 -4.67 19.14
CA ALA A 37 6.50 -4.56 19.83
C ALA A 37 7.57 -5.47 19.23
N ARG A 38 7.20 -6.68 18.79
CA ARG A 38 8.10 -7.59 18.07
C ARG A 38 8.58 -7.06 16.71
N ARG A 39 7.85 -6.13 16.08
CA ARG A 39 8.19 -5.54 14.78
C ARG A 39 8.82 -4.15 14.90
N ASP A 40 8.28 -3.33 15.79
CA ASP A 40 8.68 -1.94 16.03
C ASP A 40 8.35 -1.59 17.49
N ALA A 41 9.32 -1.79 18.37
CA ALA A 41 9.20 -1.49 19.80
C ALA A 41 8.94 0.00 20.04
N THR A 42 9.60 0.88 19.29
CA THR A 42 9.44 2.33 19.40
C THR A 42 8.01 2.77 19.04
N LEU A 43 7.41 2.16 18.01
CA LEU A 43 6.03 2.44 17.63
C LEU A 43 5.03 1.87 18.64
N ALA A 44 5.32 0.73 19.27
CA ALA A 44 4.52 0.19 20.36
C ALA A 44 4.51 1.14 21.58
N GLU A 45 5.66 1.69 21.96
CA GLU A 45 5.76 2.70 23.03
C GLU A 45 5.03 4.00 22.66
N ALA A 46 5.12 4.43 21.39
CA ALA A 46 4.39 5.60 20.90
C ALA A 46 2.87 5.40 20.98
N LEU A 47 2.37 4.20 20.64
CA LEU A 47 0.96 3.86 20.78
C LEU A 47 0.49 3.88 22.24
N VAL A 48 1.30 3.38 23.18
CA VAL A 48 0.97 3.41 24.61
C VAL A 48 0.86 4.85 25.09
N ARG A 49 1.87 5.68 24.82
CA ARG A 49 1.85 7.11 25.19
C ARG A 49 0.66 7.86 24.60
N TYR A 50 0.32 7.56 23.34
CA TYR A 50 -0.83 8.15 22.67
C TYR A 50 -2.15 7.82 23.37
N ARG A 51 -2.30 6.59 23.91
CA ARG A 51 -3.52 6.13 24.59
C ARG A 51 -3.62 6.58 26.04
N GLU A 52 -2.49 6.73 26.72
CA GLU A 52 -2.42 7.15 28.14
C GLU A 52 -2.39 8.67 28.31
N GLY A 53 -2.08 9.42 27.24
CA GLY A 53 -2.05 10.88 27.25
C GLY A 53 -3.43 11.52 27.36
N PRO A 54 -3.50 12.81 27.76
CA PRO A 54 -4.70 13.62 27.61
C PRO A 54 -5.12 13.67 26.13
N GLU A 55 -6.41 13.89 25.87
CA GLU A 55 -7.06 13.79 24.55
C GLU A 55 -6.11 14.14 23.40
N PRO A 56 -5.91 13.22 22.42
CA PRO A 56 -4.80 13.33 21.50
C PRO A 56 -4.91 14.64 20.72
N PRO A 57 -3.85 15.47 20.73
CA PRO A 57 -3.88 16.70 19.96
C PRO A 57 -4.14 16.33 18.50
N ARG A 58 -5.09 17.02 17.86
CA ARG A 58 -5.40 16.87 16.42
C ARG A 58 -4.31 17.52 15.55
N ASP A 59 -3.07 17.27 15.92
CA ASP A 59 -1.89 17.81 15.29
C ASP A 59 -1.33 16.84 14.25
N ARG A 60 -0.29 17.33 13.59
CA ARG A 60 0.46 16.58 12.57
C ARG A 60 1.08 15.30 13.14
N ALA A 61 1.51 15.29 14.40
CA ALA A 61 2.18 14.15 15.01
C ALA A 61 1.21 12.97 15.23
N THR A 62 -0.03 13.24 15.63
CA THR A 62 -1.09 12.22 15.68
C THR A 62 -1.34 11.60 14.31
N SER A 63 -1.44 12.43 13.27
CA SER A 63 -1.65 11.95 11.90
C SER A 63 -0.50 11.07 11.41
N GLU A 64 0.75 11.49 11.66
CA GLU A 64 1.95 10.72 11.33
C GLU A 64 2.01 9.39 12.09
N LEU A 65 1.62 9.36 13.38
CA LEU A 65 1.51 8.14 14.16
C LEU A 65 0.47 7.16 13.58
N LEU A 66 -0.72 7.65 13.25
CA LEU A 66 -1.79 6.82 12.66
C LEU A 66 -1.35 6.23 11.31
N LEU A 67 -0.69 7.02 10.46
CA LEU A 67 -0.14 6.54 9.19
C LEU A 67 0.92 5.46 9.40
N ARG A 68 1.79 5.60 10.41
CA ARG A 68 2.77 4.57 10.76
C ARG A 68 2.12 3.30 11.30
N LEU A 69 1.03 3.41 12.06
CA LEU A 69 0.30 2.26 12.62
C LEU A 69 -0.54 1.50 11.57
N ALA A 70 -1.07 2.20 10.56
CA ALA A 70 -1.96 1.65 9.55
C ALA A 70 -1.50 0.29 8.96
N PRO A 71 -0.26 0.13 8.43
CA PRO A 71 0.16 -1.15 7.86
C PRO A 71 0.21 -2.29 8.88
N HIS A 72 0.47 -1.99 10.15
CA HIS A 72 0.47 -2.99 11.23
C HIS A 72 -0.94 -3.42 11.61
N VAL A 73 -1.88 -2.47 11.69
CA VAL A 73 -3.29 -2.74 11.96
C VAL A 73 -3.89 -3.56 10.81
N GLU A 74 -3.68 -3.14 9.56
CA GLU A 74 -4.15 -3.87 8.38
C GLU A 74 -3.65 -5.32 8.37
N GLY A 75 -2.35 -5.53 8.57
CA GLY A 75 -1.76 -6.87 8.59
C GLY A 75 -2.20 -7.72 9.79
N PHE A 76 -2.56 -7.09 10.91
CA PHE A 76 -3.13 -7.79 12.06
C PHE A 76 -4.57 -8.22 11.79
N VAL A 77 -5.42 -7.30 11.32
CA VAL A 77 -6.81 -7.59 10.96
C VAL A 77 -6.88 -8.66 9.88
N ALA A 78 -6.05 -8.57 8.84
CA ALA A 78 -6.04 -9.59 7.80
C ALA A 78 -5.74 -10.98 8.34
N TRP A 79 -4.77 -11.08 9.25
CA TRP A 79 -4.43 -12.33 9.91
C TRP A 79 -5.52 -12.86 10.84
N LEU A 80 -6.23 -11.99 11.56
CA LEU A 80 -7.34 -12.40 12.43
C LEU A 80 -8.41 -13.17 11.65
N PHE A 81 -8.72 -12.67 10.44
CA PHE A 81 -9.81 -13.15 9.61
C PHE A 81 -9.37 -14.09 8.48
N GLY A 82 -8.06 -14.32 8.30
CA GLY A 82 -7.52 -15.18 7.24
C GLY A 82 -7.69 -14.60 5.84
N ILE A 83 -7.59 -13.27 5.70
CA ILE A 83 -7.81 -12.52 4.45
C ILE A 83 -6.53 -11.86 3.91
N GLU A 84 -5.36 -12.43 4.23
CA GLU A 84 -4.07 -11.86 3.80
C GLU A 84 -3.90 -11.85 2.28
N ALA A 85 -4.45 -12.84 1.58
CA ALA A 85 -4.38 -12.94 0.12
C ALA A 85 -5.21 -11.83 -0.54
N GLU A 86 -6.42 -11.60 -0.03
CA GLU A 86 -7.34 -10.54 -0.48
C GLU A 86 -6.74 -9.15 -0.17
N LEU A 87 -6.13 -8.98 1.00
CA LEU A 87 -5.42 -7.75 1.33
C LEU A 87 -4.23 -7.51 0.37
N ALA A 88 -3.47 -8.56 0.04
CA ALA A 88 -2.37 -8.46 -0.91
C ALA A 88 -2.87 -8.11 -2.32
N ALA A 89 -3.96 -8.73 -2.78
CA ALA A 89 -4.58 -8.42 -4.06
C ALA A 89 -5.11 -6.98 -4.13
N SER A 90 -5.79 -6.53 -3.07
CA SER A 90 -6.27 -5.14 -2.97
C SER A 90 -5.12 -4.14 -2.99
N ARG A 91 -4.04 -4.39 -2.25
CA ARG A 91 -2.83 -3.56 -2.28
C ARG A 91 -2.18 -3.54 -3.66
N ALA A 92 -2.11 -4.69 -4.32
CA ALA A 92 -1.56 -4.79 -5.66
C ALA A 92 -2.38 -3.96 -6.67
N ALA A 93 -3.70 -3.97 -6.57
CA ALA A 93 -4.57 -3.13 -7.41
C ALA A 93 -4.31 -1.62 -7.18
N THR A 94 -4.27 -1.17 -5.93
CA THR A 94 -3.96 0.24 -5.60
C THR A 94 -2.55 0.65 -6.03
N LEU A 95 -1.56 -0.24 -5.89
CA LEU A 95 -0.19 0.03 -6.35
C LEU A 95 -0.06 0.02 -7.87
N ALA A 96 -0.88 -0.78 -8.56
CA ALA A 96 -0.93 -0.81 -10.01
C ALA A 96 -1.39 0.54 -10.59
N GLU A 97 -2.26 1.27 -9.90
CA GLU A 97 -2.70 2.63 -10.25
C GLU A 97 -1.60 3.68 -9.98
N ASN A 98 -0.66 3.42 -9.06
CA ASN A 98 0.45 4.33 -8.76
C ASN A 98 1.54 4.38 -9.84
N ALA A 99 1.49 3.51 -10.86
CA ALA A 99 2.46 3.54 -11.96
C ALA A 99 2.50 4.90 -12.65
N VAL A 100 1.34 5.53 -12.86
CA VAL A 100 1.23 6.88 -13.47
C VAL A 100 1.92 7.93 -12.62
N ALA A 101 1.62 7.97 -11.31
CA ALA A 101 2.23 8.90 -10.37
C ALA A 101 3.75 8.72 -10.29
N ARG A 102 4.22 7.46 -10.19
CA ARG A 102 5.66 7.14 -10.15
C ARG A 102 6.37 7.52 -11.43
N PHE A 103 5.81 7.24 -12.60
CA PHE A 103 6.40 7.62 -13.89
C PHE A 103 6.50 9.15 -14.02
N LYS A 104 5.45 9.86 -13.60
CA LYS A 104 5.44 11.33 -13.58
C LYS A 104 6.55 11.90 -12.69
N GLU A 105 6.76 11.35 -11.50
CA GLU A 105 7.83 11.78 -10.60
C GLU A 105 9.23 11.43 -11.15
N GLU A 106 9.45 10.17 -11.51
CA GLU A 106 10.78 9.65 -11.89
C GLU A 106 11.26 10.17 -13.25
N TYR A 107 10.35 10.29 -14.21
CA TYR A 107 10.71 10.70 -15.56
C TYR A 107 10.31 12.13 -15.85
N VAL A 108 9.03 12.48 -15.74
CA VAL A 108 8.52 13.77 -16.22
C VAL A 108 9.12 14.93 -15.42
N LEU A 109 9.06 14.86 -14.09
CA LEU A 109 9.56 15.93 -13.22
C LEU A 109 11.09 15.98 -13.15
N ARG A 110 11.77 14.84 -13.08
CA ARG A 110 13.23 14.78 -12.87
C ARG A 110 14.05 14.85 -14.16
N ARG A 111 13.59 14.22 -15.24
CA ARG A 111 14.38 13.99 -16.47
C ARG A 111 13.85 14.75 -17.68
N ALA A 112 12.55 14.61 -18.00
CA ALA A 112 11.96 15.21 -19.20
C ALA A 112 12.06 16.74 -19.20
N ARG A 113 11.87 17.39 -18.04
CA ARG A 113 12.05 18.85 -17.88
C ARG A 113 13.46 19.36 -18.23
N ARG A 114 14.47 18.50 -18.23
CA ARG A 114 15.87 18.85 -18.54
C ARG A 114 16.20 18.66 -20.03
N LEU A 115 15.36 17.98 -20.80
CA LEU A 115 15.54 17.79 -22.23
C LEU A 115 15.36 19.13 -22.96
N ARG A 116 16.29 19.45 -23.86
CA ARG A 116 16.23 20.67 -24.67
C ARG A 116 16.18 20.34 -26.17
N PRO A 117 15.41 21.11 -26.97
CA PRO A 117 15.41 20.98 -28.42
C PRO A 117 16.80 21.19 -29.05
N PRO A 118 17.02 20.75 -30.31
CA PRO A 118 16.02 20.19 -31.22
C PRO A 118 15.81 18.67 -31.03
N PHE A 119 14.54 18.25 -31.09
CA PHE A 119 14.20 16.83 -31.18
C PHE A 119 14.25 16.38 -32.64
N ARG A 120 14.85 15.21 -32.89
CA ARG A 120 15.02 14.64 -34.24
C ARG A 120 13.71 14.18 -34.89
N HIS A 121 12.75 13.74 -34.08
CA HIS A 121 11.50 13.15 -34.54
C HIS A 121 10.31 14.04 -34.15
N ARG A 122 9.27 14.03 -34.98
CA ARG A 122 8.02 14.73 -34.67
C ARG A 122 7.23 13.94 -33.64
N PHE A 123 6.38 14.65 -32.89
CA PHE A 123 5.52 14.03 -31.89
C PHE A 123 4.69 12.87 -32.47
N ALA A 124 4.03 13.06 -33.61
CA ALA A 124 3.20 12.02 -34.23
C ALA A 124 3.97 10.74 -34.61
N GLU A 125 5.25 10.86 -34.96
CA GLU A 125 6.11 9.71 -35.28
C GLU A 125 6.48 8.93 -34.01
N LEU A 126 6.82 9.64 -32.94
CA LEU A 126 7.10 9.04 -31.63
C LEU A 126 5.86 8.44 -30.99
N ASP A 127 4.71 9.09 -31.14
CA ASP A 127 3.44 8.65 -30.57
C ASP A 127 2.94 7.37 -31.27
N GLY A 128 3.05 7.30 -32.60
CA GLY A 128 2.74 6.08 -33.35
C GLY A 128 3.70 4.93 -33.07
N TRP A 129 5.00 5.21 -32.92
CA TRP A 129 5.97 4.22 -32.47
C TRP A 129 5.62 3.67 -31.07
N LEU A 130 5.33 4.56 -30.12
CA LEU A 130 4.97 4.20 -28.76
C LEU A 130 3.73 3.30 -28.72
N GLU A 131 2.69 3.59 -29.51
CA GLU A 131 1.52 2.71 -29.62
C GLU A 131 1.86 1.29 -30.12
N GLY A 132 2.86 1.16 -30.99
CA GLY A 132 3.38 -0.12 -31.46
C GLY A 132 4.09 -0.88 -30.34
N GLU A 133 4.95 -0.19 -29.59
CA GLU A 133 5.68 -0.77 -28.45
C GLU A 133 4.74 -1.22 -27.33
N LEU A 134 3.73 -0.42 -26.98
CA LEU A 134 2.74 -0.76 -25.95
C LEU A 134 1.99 -2.06 -26.31
N ARG A 135 1.58 -2.18 -27.58
CA ARG A 135 0.93 -3.40 -28.09
C ARG A 135 1.89 -4.60 -28.11
N GLY A 136 3.13 -4.39 -28.54
CA GLY A 136 4.17 -5.43 -28.56
C GLY A 136 4.53 -5.95 -27.16
N ALA A 137 4.45 -5.08 -26.15
CA ALA A 137 4.64 -5.43 -24.75
C ALA A 137 3.41 -6.08 -24.09
N GLY A 138 2.29 -6.26 -24.83
CA GLY A 138 1.07 -6.85 -24.30
C GLY A 138 0.35 -5.98 -23.27
N LEU A 139 0.59 -4.67 -23.27
CA LEU A 139 -0.06 -3.74 -22.34
C LEU A 139 -1.46 -3.37 -22.84
N ASP A 140 -2.41 -3.27 -21.90
CA ASP A 140 -3.77 -2.84 -22.20
C ASP A 140 -3.78 -1.35 -22.59
N VAL A 141 -4.05 -1.08 -23.86
CA VAL A 141 -4.11 0.29 -24.41
C VAL A 141 -5.45 0.99 -24.16
N ALA A 142 -6.45 0.30 -23.57
CA ALA A 142 -7.71 0.93 -23.18
C ALA A 142 -7.48 2.01 -22.11
N ASP A 143 -6.53 1.78 -21.20
CA ASP A 143 -5.96 2.79 -20.31
C ASP A 143 -4.54 3.16 -20.78
N ARG A 144 -4.51 4.02 -21.81
CA ARG A 144 -3.27 4.46 -22.46
C ARG A 144 -2.31 5.16 -21.50
N GLU A 145 -2.81 5.96 -20.56
CA GLU A 145 -1.96 6.67 -19.60
C GLU A 145 -1.23 5.67 -18.70
N LEU A 146 -1.95 4.68 -18.18
CA LEU A 146 -1.36 3.61 -17.38
C LEU A 146 -0.40 2.74 -18.18
N ALA A 147 -0.72 2.42 -19.44
CA ALA A 147 0.14 1.65 -20.34
C ALA A 147 1.48 2.36 -20.58
N VAL A 148 1.45 3.66 -20.91
CA VAL A 148 2.66 4.48 -21.09
C VAL A 148 3.49 4.53 -19.81
N ALA A 149 2.85 4.73 -18.66
CA ALA A 149 3.55 4.80 -17.38
C ALA A 149 4.25 3.48 -17.03
N ARG A 150 3.58 2.34 -17.23
CA ARG A 150 4.15 1.00 -17.01
C ARG A 150 5.33 0.72 -17.96
N PHE A 151 5.15 1.01 -19.24
CA PHE A 151 6.20 0.85 -20.24
C PHE A 151 7.43 1.70 -19.92
N GLY A 152 7.22 2.98 -19.61
CA GLY A 152 8.30 3.89 -19.24
C GLY A 152 9.03 3.50 -17.95
N LEU A 153 8.32 3.01 -16.93
CA LEU A 153 8.96 2.50 -15.71
C LEU A 153 9.77 1.22 -15.95
N ALA A 154 9.29 0.32 -16.83
CA ALA A 154 10.04 -0.87 -17.21
C ALA A 154 11.36 -0.53 -17.92
N LEU A 155 11.34 0.45 -18.82
CA LEU A 155 12.55 0.96 -19.47
C LEU A 155 13.53 1.56 -18.46
N LEU A 156 13.05 2.40 -17.53
CA LEU A 156 13.88 2.99 -16.48
C LEU A 156 14.49 1.95 -15.53
N GLY A 157 13.81 0.83 -15.30
CA GLY A 157 14.32 -0.28 -14.50
C GLY A 157 15.45 -1.08 -15.18
N ASN A 158 15.51 -1.05 -16.51
CA ASN A 158 16.51 -1.75 -17.32
C ASN A 158 17.73 -0.86 -17.68
N GLU A 159 17.74 0.41 -17.28
CA GLU A 159 18.85 1.36 -17.50
C GLU A 159 19.93 1.34 -16.40
N GLY A 160 19.75 0.53 -15.34
CA GLY A 160 20.70 0.37 -14.22
C GLY A 160 21.41 -0.97 -14.23
#